data_AF-A0A3E4T334-F1
#
_entry.id   AF-A0A3E4T334-F1
#
_cell.length_a   1.000
_cell.length_b   1.000
_cell.length_c   1.000
_cell.angle_alpha   90.00
_cell.angle_beta   90.00
_cell.angle_gamma   90.00
#
_symmetry.space_group_name_H-M   'P 1'
#
loop_
_entity.id
_entity.type
_entity.pdbx_description
1 polymer ?
#
loop_
_entity_poly.entity_id
_entity_poly.type
_entity_poly.pdbx_seq_one_letter_code
_entity_poly.pdbx_strand_id
1 'polypeptide(L)'
;MRKVVFYMMAAALLSGCNARNGNIMQIEEQGSFAVGGTVLTDSLGRTYHGDHAYVFYQKPVDARKYPLVFAHGVGQFSKTWETTPDGREGFQNIFLRRGFQTYLVDQPRRGNAGRSTTPATVTPVFDEETWFNRFRVGIWPDYFEGVQFSRDKEALNQYFRQMTPTLGPPDLDVYAKAYAALFDRIGPAVFVTHSQGGGVGWLTLPQTRNIRAIVAYEPGTNVPFPEGQMPEEGKVLTLSKKTEGVEVPMEEFLQFTKIPIIIYYGDNLPETDERPELYEWTRRLHLMRKWAALLNEHGGDVTVIHLPEIGLKGNTHFPFSDLNNVEVADHLSRWLHEKGLD
;
A
#
# COMPACT_ATOMS: atom_id res chain seq x y z
N MET A 1 41.22 36.91 -32.92
CA MET A 1 41.06 35.46 -32.61
C MET A 1 41.09 35.12 -31.13
N ARG A 2 42.04 35.62 -30.32
CA ARG A 2 42.14 35.26 -28.88
C ARG A 2 40.93 35.60 -28.00
N LYS A 3 40.18 36.68 -28.28
CA LYS A 3 39.00 37.06 -27.49
C LYS A 3 37.75 36.20 -27.77
N VAL A 4 37.60 35.67 -29.00
CA VAL A 4 36.43 34.86 -29.39
C VAL A 4 36.50 33.46 -28.79
N VAL A 5 37.71 32.90 -28.66
CA VAL A 5 37.95 31.59 -28.04
C VAL A 5 37.63 31.61 -26.54
N PHE A 6 37.83 32.74 -25.85
CA PHE A 6 37.55 32.85 -24.41
C PHE A 6 36.04 32.87 -24.09
N TYR A 7 35.21 33.47 -24.95
CA TYR A 7 33.76 33.50 -24.76
C TYR A 7 33.08 32.16 -25.08
N MET A 8 33.58 31.39 -26.06
CA MET A 8 33.05 30.04 -26.33
C MET A 8 33.38 29.03 -25.22
N MET A 9 34.50 29.20 -24.52
CA MET A 9 34.90 28.32 -23.42
C MET A 9 34.05 28.57 -22.15
N ALA A 10 33.63 29.82 -21.90
CA ALA A 10 32.73 30.17 -20.81
C ALA A 10 31.28 29.70 -21.03
N ALA A 11 30.79 29.72 -22.29
CA ALA A 11 29.47 29.18 -22.63
C ALA A 11 29.42 27.65 -22.49
N ALA A 12 30.49 26.94 -22.88
CA ALA A 12 30.58 25.49 -22.72
C ALA A 12 30.65 25.02 -21.25
N LEU A 13 31.23 25.84 -20.35
CA LEU A 13 31.27 25.56 -18.92
C LEU A 13 29.92 25.77 -18.21
N LEU A 14 29.05 26.63 -18.73
CA LEU A 14 27.70 26.85 -18.18
C LEU A 14 26.68 25.82 -18.68
N SER A 15 26.90 25.21 -19.85
CA SER A 15 26.03 24.15 -20.36
C SER A 15 26.29 22.77 -19.73
N GLY A 16 27.42 22.59 -19.03
CA GLY A 16 27.80 21.32 -18.40
C GLY A 16 27.14 21.04 -17.04
N CYS A 17 26.56 22.04 -16.37
CA CYS A 17 26.00 21.89 -15.02
C CYS A 17 24.51 21.53 -14.99
N ASN A 18 23.76 21.77 -16.07
CA ASN A 18 22.31 21.50 -16.08
C ASN A 18 21.93 20.05 -16.40
N ALA A 19 22.87 19.23 -16.90
CA ALA A 19 22.58 17.84 -17.29
C ALA A 19 22.64 16.82 -16.14
N ARG A 20 23.09 17.21 -14.93
CA ARG A 20 23.19 16.30 -13.76
C ARG A 20 21.99 16.35 -12.81
N ASN A 21 21.09 17.32 -12.94
CA ASN A 21 20.02 17.54 -11.94
C ASN A 21 18.77 16.69 -12.12
N GLY A 22 18.54 16.07 -13.28
CA GLY A 22 17.28 15.35 -13.56
C GLY A 22 17.03 14.10 -12.70
N ASN A 23 18.08 13.52 -12.10
CA ASN A 23 18.01 12.26 -11.35
C ASN A 23 18.34 12.40 -9.85
N ILE A 24 18.54 13.62 -9.33
CA ILE A 24 18.88 13.83 -7.91
C ILE A 24 17.59 14.03 -7.11
N MET A 25 17.39 13.22 -6.06
CA MET A 25 16.32 13.45 -5.09
C MET A 25 16.77 14.49 -4.06
N GLN A 26 16.18 15.68 -4.10
CA GLN A 26 16.43 16.74 -3.13
C GLN A 26 15.48 16.60 -1.95
N ILE A 27 16.03 16.20 -0.80
CA ILE A 27 15.28 15.93 0.42
C ILE A 27 15.50 17.09 1.38
N GLU A 28 14.43 17.80 1.72
CA GLU A 28 14.44 18.88 2.72
C GLU A 28 14.52 18.31 4.14
N GLU A 29 13.75 17.25 4.41
CA GLU A 29 13.67 16.62 5.72
C GLU A 29 13.49 15.11 5.57
N GLN A 30 14.14 14.33 6.43
CA GLN A 30 13.87 12.90 6.57
C GLN A 30 14.15 12.44 7.99
N GLY A 31 13.45 11.39 8.41
CA GLY A 31 13.64 10.82 9.72
C GLY A 31 12.74 9.63 9.95
N SER A 32 12.70 9.18 11.20
CA SER A 32 11.80 8.11 11.62
C SER A 32 11.29 8.34 13.03
N PHE A 33 10.11 7.82 13.33
CA PHE A 33 9.53 7.85 14.66
C PHE A 33 8.55 6.70 14.88
N ALA A 34 8.30 6.36 16.15
CA ALA A 34 7.19 5.52 16.55
C ALA A 34 5.91 6.36 16.75
N VAL A 35 4.74 5.78 16.49
CA VAL A 35 3.44 6.45 16.66
C VAL A 35 2.35 5.48 17.10
N GLY A 36 1.40 5.96 17.90
CA GLY A 36 0.37 5.13 18.52
C GLY A 36 0.93 4.19 19.60
N GLY A 37 0.32 3.02 19.73
CA GLY A 37 0.68 2.02 20.74
C GLY A 37 0.06 2.25 22.11
N THR A 38 0.45 1.40 23.05
CA THR A 38 -0.04 1.39 24.43
C THR A 38 1.10 1.13 25.40
N VAL A 39 0.82 1.36 26.69
CA VAL A 39 1.74 1.14 27.80
C VAL A 39 1.10 0.15 28.78
N LEU A 40 1.69 -1.03 28.92
CA LEU A 40 1.35 -1.96 29.98
C LEU A 40 2.07 -1.54 31.27
N THR A 41 1.45 -1.82 32.42
CA THR A 41 2.04 -1.63 33.74
C THR A 41 1.91 -2.91 34.54
N ASP A 42 3.01 -3.37 35.15
CA ASP A 42 2.98 -4.57 35.99
C ASP A 42 2.63 -4.26 37.47
N SER A 43 2.57 -5.31 38.30
CA SER A 43 2.25 -5.18 39.73
C SER A 43 3.27 -4.38 40.54
N LEU A 44 4.46 -4.09 39.99
CA LEU A 44 5.51 -3.28 40.60
C LEU A 44 5.56 -1.85 40.05
N GLY A 45 4.61 -1.48 39.16
CA GLY A 45 4.55 -0.15 38.55
C GLY A 45 5.54 0.05 37.40
N ARG A 46 6.18 -1.00 36.88
CA ARG A 46 7.11 -0.91 35.74
C ARG A 46 6.33 -0.89 34.43
N THR A 47 6.80 -0.11 33.47
CA THR A 47 6.10 0.09 32.19
C THR A 47 6.68 -0.73 31.04
N TYR A 48 5.82 -1.13 30.10
CA TYR A 48 6.21 -1.74 28.83
C TYR A 48 5.45 -1.05 27.69
N HIS A 49 6.17 -0.32 26.85
CA HIS A 49 5.60 0.39 25.70
C HIS A 49 5.62 -0.55 24.49
N GLY A 50 4.49 -0.75 23.83
CA GLY A 50 4.39 -1.66 22.69
C GLY A 50 3.21 -1.35 21.77
N ASP A 51 3.05 -2.15 20.72
CA ASP A 51 1.98 -2.02 19.70
C ASP A 51 1.93 -0.64 18.99
N HIS A 52 3.04 0.08 18.96
CA HIS A 52 3.20 1.26 18.10
C HIS A 52 3.48 0.84 16.67
N ALA A 53 3.19 1.72 15.70
CA ALA A 53 3.75 1.62 14.36
C ALA A 53 5.15 2.27 14.31
N TYR A 54 6.00 1.81 13.40
CA TYR A 54 7.25 2.49 13.02
C TYR A 54 7.01 3.24 11.72
N VAL A 55 7.53 4.46 11.62
CA VAL A 55 7.36 5.33 10.45
C VAL A 55 8.72 5.84 10.02
N PHE A 56 9.04 5.69 8.75
CA PHE A 56 10.11 6.44 8.07
C PHE A 56 9.47 7.44 7.11
N TYR A 57 9.94 8.68 7.10
CA TYR A 57 9.42 9.71 6.22
C TYR A 57 10.51 10.47 5.48
N GLN A 58 10.14 10.96 4.30
CA GLN A 58 10.94 11.89 3.50
C GLN A 58 10.04 13.01 2.97
N LYS A 59 10.52 14.24 3.08
CA LYS A 59 9.91 15.45 2.53
C LYS A 59 10.83 16.01 1.46
N PRO A 60 10.39 16.07 0.19
CA PRO A 60 11.18 16.70 -0.85
C PRO A 60 11.15 18.22 -0.70
N VAL A 61 12.11 18.91 -1.34
CA VAL A 61 12.02 20.36 -1.54
C VAL A 61 10.74 20.67 -2.34
N ASP A 62 10.07 21.78 -2.00
CA ASP A 62 8.80 22.21 -2.63
C ASP A 62 7.69 21.15 -2.58
N ALA A 63 7.59 20.46 -1.43
CA ALA A 63 6.63 19.39 -1.23
C ALA A 63 5.18 19.82 -1.47
N ARG A 64 4.44 18.92 -2.14
CA ARG A 64 2.98 19.00 -2.31
C ARG A 64 2.27 19.00 -0.96
N LYS A 65 1.05 19.53 -0.95
CA LYS A 65 0.29 19.79 0.27
C LYS A 65 -0.05 18.53 1.07
N TYR A 66 -0.44 17.46 0.40
CA TYR A 66 -0.90 16.24 1.05
C TYR A 66 0.17 15.14 0.95
N PRO A 67 0.67 14.61 2.08
CA PRO A 67 1.53 13.44 2.08
C PRO A 67 0.84 12.19 1.55
N LEU A 68 1.65 11.21 1.16
CA LEU A 68 1.21 9.82 0.95
C LEU A 68 1.68 8.97 2.14
N VAL A 69 0.72 8.35 2.84
CA VAL A 69 0.97 7.37 3.91
C VAL A 69 0.78 5.97 3.34
N PHE A 70 1.78 5.10 3.45
CA PHE A 70 1.77 3.78 2.82
C PHE A 70 1.60 2.65 3.86
N ALA A 71 0.55 1.84 3.71
CA ALA A 71 0.25 0.68 4.53
C ALA A 71 0.38 -0.64 3.76
N HIS A 72 1.36 -1.45 4.15
CA HIS A 72 1.60 -2.78 3.58
C HIS A 72 0.52 -3.82 3.99
N GLY A 73 0.55 -4.99 3.35
CA GLY A 73 -0.32 -6.13 3.65
C GLY A 73 0.22 -7.11 4.72
N VAL A 74 -0.41 -8.28 4.80
CA VAL A 74 0.01 -9.39 5.68
C VAL A 74 1.37 -9.95 5.27
N GLY A 75 2.20 -10.34 6.25
CA GLY A 75 3.51 -10.94 6.00
C GLY A 75 4.55 -10.02 5.37
N GLN A 76 4.20 -8.77 5.08
CA GLN A 76 5.07 -7.76 4.47
C GLN A 76 5.36 -6.63 5.46
N PHE A 77 6.18 -5.66 5.06
CA PHE A 77 6.49 -4.45 5.81
C PHE A 77 6.75 -3.28 4.85
N SER A 78 7.31 -2.16 5.29
CA SER A 78 7.62 -0.98 4.45
C SER A 78 8.30 -1.31 3.11
N LYS A 79 9.13 -2.37 3.07
CA LYS A 79 9.79 -2.89 1.85
C LYS A 79 8.86 -3.14 0.66
N THR A 80 7.56 -3.32 0.90
CA THR A 80 6.49 -3.31 -0.13
C THR A 80 6.62 -2.12 -1.08
N TRP A 81 6.99 -0.95 -0.58
CA TRP A 81 6.94 0.33 -1.31
C TRP A 81 8.32 0.87 -1.69
N GLU A 82 9.39 0.22 -1.22
CA GLU A 82 10.79 0.62 -1.43
C GLU A 82 11.31 0.06 -2.76
N THR A 83 12.63 -0.16 -2.90
CA THR A 83 13.24 -0.82 -4.07
C THR A 83 12.50 -2.11 -4.43
N THR A 84 12.24 -2.36 -5.71
CA THR A 84 11.55 -3.58 -6.18
C THR A 84 12.43 -4.82 -5.97
N PRO A 85 11.88 -6.05 -6.01
CA PRO A 85 12.68 -7.27 -5.85
C PRO A 85 13.81 -7.42 -6.87
N ASP A 86 13.64 -6.86 -8.07
CA ASP A 86 14.64 -6.83 -9.14
C ASP A 86 15.53 -5.57 -9.14
N GLY A 87 15.47 -4.74 -8.09
CA GLY A 87 16.41 -3.64 -7.88
C GLY A 87 16.03 -2.29 -8.48
N ARG A 88 14.83 -2.15 -9.08
CA ARG A 88 14.32 -0.86 -9.57
C ARG A 88 13.76 -0.03 -8.42
N GLU A 89 13.39 1.22 -8.73
CA GLU A 89 12.71 2.08 -7.78
C GLU A 89 11.25 1.67 -7.58
N GLY A 90 10.78 1.68 -6.33
CA GLY A 90 9.37 1.60 -6.00
C GLY A 90 8.76 2.95 -5.64
N PHE A 91 7.54 2.89 -5.11
CA PHE A 91 6.69 4.06 -4.86
C PHE A 91 7.29 5.08 -3.91
N GLN A 92 8.13 4.67 -2.96
CA GLN A 92 8.89 5.60 -2.11
C GLN A 92 9.64 6.63 -2.94
N ASN A 93 10.53 6.18 -3.82
CA ASN A 93 11.36 7.07 -4.62
C ASN A 93 10.54 7.73 -5.74
N ILE A 94 9.64 6.98 -6.37
CA ILE A 94 8.82 7.49 -7.48
C ILE A 94 7.97 8.68 -7.02
N PHE A 95 7.26 8.57 -5.89
CA PHE A 95 6.41 9.66 -5.41
C PHE A 95 7.19 10.78 -4.71
N LEU A 96 8.30 10.46 -4.05
CA LEU A 96 9.22 11.48 -3.54
C LEU A 96 9.73 12.39 -4.67
N ARG A 97 10.13 11.79 -5.80
CA ARG A 97 10.54 12.54 -7.00
C ARG A 97 9.40 13.33 -7.63
N ARG A 98 8.15 12.89 -7.47
CA ARG A 98 6.96 13.60 -7.93
C ARG A 98 6.51 14.72 -6.97
N GLY A 99 7.31 15.04 -5.95
CA GLY A 99 7.05 16.14 -5.02
C GLY A 99 6.18 15.77 -3.82
N PHE A 100 5.83 14.49 -3.64
CA PHE A 100 5.06 14.07 -2.47
C PHE A 100 5.97 13.80 -1.28
N GLN A 101 5.49 14.16 -0.09
CA GLN A 101 6.02 13.57 1.14
C GLN A 101 5.61 12.11 1.21
N THR A 102 6.53 11.22 1.53
CA THR A 102 6.25 9.79 1.65
C THR A 102 6.45 9.34 3.09
N TYR A 103 5.43 8.70 3.67
CA TYR A 103 5.47 8.09 5.00
C TYR A 103 5.32 6.58 4.85
N LEU A 104 6.42 5.84 4.93
CA LEU A 104 6.41 4.38 4.93
C LEU A 104 6.23 3.88 6.35
N VAL A 105 5.30 2.95 6.54
CA VAL A 105 4.90 2.50 7.87
C VAL A 105 5.07 1.01 7.98
N ASP A 106 5.76 0.56 9.03
CA ASP A 106 5.61 -0.80 9.53
C ASP A 106 4.49 -0.79 10.59
N GLN A 107 3.38 -1.46 10.29
CA GLN A 107 2.25 -1.51 11.23
C GLN A 107 2.63 -2.20 12.54
N PRO A 108 1.87 -2.01 13.64
CA PRO A 108 2.15 -2.65 14.91
C PRO A 108 2.40 -4.16 14.78
N ARG A 109 3.39 -4.65 15.53
CA ARG A 109 3.80 -6.06 15.59
C ARG A 109 4.49 -6.57 14.31
N ARG A 110 4.92 -5.70 13.39
CA ARG A 110 5.58 -6.07 12.12
C ARG A 110 6.91 -5.33 11.95
N GLY A 111 7.93 -5.99 11.39
CA GLY A 111 9.20 -5.34 11.03
C GLY A 111 9.83 -4.57 12.20
N ASN A 112 10.17 -3.30 11.96
CA ASN A 112 10.75 -2.42 12.99
C ASN A 112 9.77 -2.12 14.15
N ALA A 113 8.47 -2.31 13.94
CA ALA A 113 7.41 -2.19 14.94
C ALA A 113 7.16 -3.51 15.71
N GLY A 114 8.19 -4.38 15.80
CA GLY A 114 8.09 -5.71 16.41
C GLY A 114 7.88 -5.74 17.94
N ARG A 115 7.92 -4.61 18.63
CA ARG A 115 7.72 -4.56 20.10
C ARG A 115 6.23 -4.70 20.45
N SER A 116 5.75 -5.94 20.41
CA SER A 116 4.37 -6.34 20.72
C SER A 116 4.07 -6.31 22.21
N THR A 117 2.82 -6.03 22.57
CA THR A 117 2.31 -6.20 23.94
C THR A 117 1.79 -7.61 24.23
N THR A 118 1.74 -8.46 23.21
CA THR A 118 1.29 -9.85 23.31
C THR A 118 2.46 -10.82 23.09
N PRO A 119 2.50 -11.95 23.81
CA PRO A 119 3.46 -13.00 23.52
C PRO A 119 3.30 -13.55 22.10
N ALA A 120 4.41 -13.91 21.47
CA ALA A 120 4.43 -14.50 20.14
C ALA A 120 5.48 -15.60 20.04
N THR A 121 5.15 -16.68 19.35
CA THR A 121 6.11 -17.72 18.95
C THR A 121 6.23 -17.66 17.44
N VAL A 122 7.45 -17.52 16.94
CA VAL A 122 7.74 -17.52 15.50
C VAL A 122 8.41 -18.84 15.14
N THR A 123 7.79 -19.57 14.24
CA THR A 123 8.32 -20.79 13.63
C THR A 123 8.40 -20.59 12.11
N PRO A 124 9.50 -20.93 11.44
CA PRO A 124 9.53 -20.97 9.98
C PRO A 124 8.41 -21.87 9.43
N VAL A 125 7.72 -21.40 8.38
CA VAL A 125 6.71 -22.16 7.63
C VAL A 125 7.22 -22.29 6.20
N PHE A 126 7.11 -23.49 5.63
CA PHE A 126 7.57 -23.80 4.28
C PHE A 126 6.40 -23.61 3.31
N ASP A 127 6.05 -22.36 3.02
CA ASP A 127 4.90 -21.98 2.20
C ASP A 127 5.21 -20.93 1.10
N GLU A 128 6.49 -20.72 0.78
CA GLU A 128 6.94 -19.74 -0.24
C GLU A 128 6.27 -19.98 -1.60
N GLU A 129 6.10 -21.24 -2.02
CA GLU A 129 5.42 -21.64 -3.26
C GLU A 129 3.92 -21.30 -3.22
N THR A 130 3.31 -21.36 -2.04
CA THR A 130 1.91 -20.95 -1.86
C THR A 130 1.78 -19.44 -2.04
N TRP A 131 2.73 -18.67 -1.51
CA TRP A 131 2.76 -17.22 -1.69
C TRP A 131 3.02 -16.81 -3.14
N PHE A 132 3.87 -17.55 -3.87
CA PHE A 132 4.08 -17.35 -5.30
C PHE A 132 2.77 -17.42 -6.10
N ASN A 133 1.97 -18.47 -5.85
CA ASN A 133 0.64 -18.63 -6.46
C ASN A 133 -0.33 -17.55 -5.99
N ARG A 134 -0.39 -17.34 -4.67
CA ARG A 134 -1.30 -16.38 -4.02
C ARG A 134 -1.09 -14.96 -4.53
N PHE A 135 0.16 -14.58 -4.82
CA PHE A 135 0.49 -13.26 -5.34
C PHE A 135 0.39 -13.16 -6.87
N ARG A 136 -0.08 -14.24 -7.51
CA ARG A 136 -0.34 -14.32 -8.95
C ARG A 136 0.90 -14.01 -9.79
N VAL A 137 2.07 -14.44 -9.31
CA VAL A 137 3.30 -14.44 -10.12
C VAL A 137 3.23 -15.56 -11.17
N GLY A 138 2.57 -16.66 -10.83
CA GLY A 138 2.40 -17.82 -11.68
C GLY A 138 1.72 -18.96 -10.94
N ILE A 139 1.85 -20.17 -11.49
CA ILE A 139 1.52 -21.42 -10.81
C ILE A 139 2.82 -22.16 -10.61
N TRP A 140 3.32 -22.18 -9.37
CA TRP A 140 4.63 -22.73 -9.05
C TRP A 140 4.89 -24.09 -9.71
N PRO A 141 6.04 -24.28 -10.38
CA PRO A 141 7.18 -23.36 -10.48
C PRO A 141 7.12 -22.37 -11.67
N ASP A 142 6.04 -22.39 -12.44
CA ASP A 142 5.92 -21.68 -13.72
C ASP A 142 5.34 -20.27 -13.55
N TYR A 143 5.96 -19.29 -14.19
CA TYR A 143 5.47 -17.91 -14.24
C TYR A 143 4.31 -17.79 -15.24
N PHE A 144 3.31 -16.95 -14.94
CA PHE A 144 2.28 -16.64 -15.94
C PHE A 144 2.89 -15.99 -17.18
N GLU A 145 2.35 -16.33 -18.35
CA GLU A 145 2.72 -15.66 -19.60
C GLU A 145 2.38 -14.16 -19.51
N GLY A 146 3.34 -13.30 -19.90
CA GLY A 146 3.16 -11.85 -19.84
C GLY A 146 3.21 -11.22 -18.44
N VAL A 147 3.44 -12.00 -17.36
CA VAL A 147 3.50 -11.43 -16.01
C VAL A 147 4.59 -10.37 -15.88
N GLN A 148 4.25 -9.25 -15.22
CA GLN A 148 5.09 -8.08 -14.98
C GLN A 148 6.02 -8.32 -13.78
N PHE A 149 6.69 -9.46 -13.75
CA PHE A 149 7.62 -9.85 -12.70
C PHE A 149 8.91 -10.39 -13.32
N SER A 150 10.06 -10.02 -12.74
CA SER A 150 11.37 -10.48 -13.22
C SER A 150 11.54 -11.99 -13.03
N ARG A 151 11.95 -12.68 -14.10
CA ARG A 151 12.27 -14.12 -14.07
C ARG A 151 13.71 -14.40 -13.61
N ASP A 152 14.45 -13.38 -13.16
CA ASP A 152 15.73 -13.58 -12.51
C ASP A 152 15.52 -14.27 -11.16
N LYS A 153 16.32 -15.31 -10.90
CA LYS A 153 16.29 -16.05 -9.64
C LYS A 153 16.61 -15.14 -8.45
N GLU A 154 17.45 -14.13 -8.64
CA GLU A 154 17.75 -13.19 -7.57
C GLU A 154 16.54 -12.33 -7.21
N ALA A 155 15.70 -11.96 -8.17
CA ALA A 155 14.48 -11.21 -7.89
C ALA A 155 13.51 -12.03 -7.01
N LEU A 156 13.37 -13.32 -7.29
CA LEU A 156 12.56 -14.21 -6.46
C LEU A 156 13.17 -14.43 -5.06
N ASN A 157 14.50 -14.56 -4.97
CA ASN A 157 15.21 -14.60 -3.68
C ASN A 157 14.95 -13.34 -2.84
N GLN A 158 15.00 -12.14 -3.43
CA GLN A 158 14.64 -10.89 -2.75
C GLN A 158 13.16 -10.84 -2.37
N TYR A 159 12.28 -11.38 -3.22
CA TYR A 159 10.84 -11.36 -3.00
C TYR A 159 10.38 -12.17 -1.78
N PHE A 160 11.02 -13.31 -1.50
CA PHE A 160 10.74 -14.04 -0.26
C PHE A 160 11.41 -13.39 0.96
N ARG A 161 12.59 -12.77 0.80
CA ARG A 161 13.29 -12.07 1.89
C ARG A 161 12.64 -10.75 2.34
N GLN A 162 11.70 -10.20 1.57
CA GLN A 162 10.88 -9.07 2.02
C GLN A 162 9.66 -9.50 2.86
N MET A 163 9.51 -10.80 3.15
CA MET A 163 8.52 -11.26 4.12
C MET A 163 9.05 -11.14 5.56
N THR A 164 8.18 -10.76 6.49
CA THR A 164 8.48 -10.72 7.92
C THR A 164 7.25 -11.14 8.74
N PRO A 165 7.42 -11.90 9.85
CA PRO A 165 6.30 -12.39 10.64
C PRO A 165 5.58 -11.27 11.40
N THR A 166 4.34 -11.56 11.82
CA THR A 166 3.65 -10.75 12.84
C THR A 166 4.00 -11.28 14.22
N LEU A 167 4.41 -10.40 15.14
CA LEU A 167 4.71 -10.74 16.53
C LEU A 167 3.45 -10.60 17.40
N GLY A 168 2.61 -11.64 17.38
CA GLY A 168 1.36 -11.72 18.13
C GLY A 168 0.19 -12.06 17.21
N PRO A 169 -1.03 -12.23 17.76
CA PRO A 169 -2.21 -12.45 16.93
C PRO A 169 -2.47 -11.22 16.04
N PRO A 170 -2.86 -11.41 14.77
CA PRO A 170 -3.27 -10.31 13.92
C PRO A 170 -4.49 -9.59 14.47
N ASP A 171 -4.41 -8.26 14.58
CA ASP A 171 -5.45 -7.42 15.17
C ASP A 171 -5.57 -6.11 14.37
N LEU A 172 -6.60 -6.01 13.53
CA LEU A 172 -6.76 -4.88 12.63
C LEU A 172 -7.10 -3.58 13.37
N ASP A 173 -7.74 -3.65 14.54
CA ASP A 173 -8.06 -2.47 15.34
C ASP A 173 -6.81 -1.86 15.95
N VAL A 174 -5.89 -2.70 16.45
CA VAL A 174 -4.56 -2.24 16.91
C VAL A 174 -3.80 -1.57 15.76
N TYR A 175 -3.87 -2.13 14.55
CA TYR A 175 -3.21 -1.54 13.39
C TYR A 175 -3.83 -0.20 13.01
N ALA A 176 -5.16 -0.15 12.88
CA ALA A 176 -5.90 1.05 12.49
C ALA A 176 -5.70 2.21 13.47
N LYS A 177 -5.69 1.94 14.78
CA LYS A 177 -5.41 2.95 15.82
C LYS A 177 -4.04 3.61 15.65
N ALA A 178 -3.02 2.85 15.27
CA ALA A 178 -1.69 3.41 15.05
C ALA A 178 -1.63 4.30 13.80
N TYR A 179 -2.32 3.92 12.72
CA TYR A 179 -2.46 4.78 11.54
C TYR A 179 -3.30 6.03 11.84
N ALA A 180 -4.40 5.92 12.58
CA ALA A 180 -5.20 7.07 12.99
C ALA A 180 -4.34 8.08 13.79
N ALA A 181 -3.53 7.59 14.73
CA ALA A 181 -2.57 8.41 15.47
C ALA A 181 -1.51 9.06 14.56
N LEU A 182 -1.09 8.39 13.48
CA LEU A 182 -0.20 8.96 12.48
C LEU A 182 -0.88 10.12 11.73
N PHE A 183 -2.08 9.91 11.20
CA PHE A 183 -2.86 10.94 10.51
C PHE A 183 -3.19 12.13 11.42
N ASP A 184 -3.49 11.89 12.70
CA ASP A 184 -3.71 12.95 13.69
C ASP A 184 -2.44 13.75 13.97
N ARG A 185 -1.27 13.12 13.92
CA ARG A 185 0.03 13.76 14.11
C ARG A 185 0.49 14.60 12.91
N ILE A 186 0.34 14.07 11.69
CA ILE A 186 0.89 14.71 10.47
C ILE A 186 -0.12 15.63 9.77
N GLY A 187 -1.40 15.53 10.15
CA GLY A 187 -2.47 16.28 9.51
C GLY A 187 -2.98 15.62 8.22
N PRO A 188 -3.71 16.37 7.38
CA PRO A 188 -4.37 15.84 6.21
C PRO A 188 -3.44 15.14 5.20
N ALA A 189 -3.73 13.89 4.84
CA ALA A 189 -2.92 13.10 3.91
C ALA A 189 -3.75 12.07 3.12
N VAL A 190 -3.16 11.49 2.08
CA VAL A 190 -3.74 10.39 1.29
C VAL A 190 -3.25 9.05 1.84
N PHE A 191 -4.18 8.10 2.02
CA PHE A 191 -3.85 6.78 2.52
C PHE A 191 -3.70 5.77 1.38
N VAL A 192 -2.48 5.30 1.13
CA VAL A 192 -2.17 4.27 0.14
C VAL A 192 -2.04 2.93 0.83
N THR A 193 -2.87 1.96 0.49
CA THR A 193 -2.99 0.68 1.19
C THR A 193 -2.84 -0.50 0.24
N HIS A 194 -2.43 -1.66 0.78
CA HIS A 194 -2.28 -2.90 0.02
C HIS A 194 -2.86 -4.10 0.76
N SER A 195 -3.65 -4.94 0.08
CA SER A 195 -4.10 -6.23 0.61
C SER A 195 -4.82 -6.10 1.96
N GLN A 196 -4.36 -6.77 3.02
CA GLN A 196 -4.87 -6.58 4.40
C GLN A 196 -4.86 -5.11 4.84
N GLY A 197 -3.91 -4.32 4.34
CA GLY A 197 -3.86 -2.87 4.55
C GLY A 197 -5.12 -2.16 4.07
N GLY A 198 -5.87 -2.72 3.10
CA GLY A 198 -7.21 -2.27 2.73
C GLY A 198 -8.15 -2.30 3.92
N GLY A 199 -8.31 -3.47 4.56
CA GLY A 199 -9.09 -3.62 5.80
C GLY A 199 -8.65 -2.67 6.92
N VAL A 200 -7.35 -2.47 7.08
CA VAL A 200 -6.80 -1.47 8.02
C VAL A 200 -7.24 -0.06 7.64
N GLY A 201 -7.18 0.29 6.35
CA GLY A 201 -7.65 1.56 5.82
C GLY A 201 -9.13 1.82 6.11
N TRP A 202 -9.98 0.80 5.90
CA TRP A 202 -11.41 0.88 6.19
C TRP A 202 -11.69 1.18 7.66
N LEU A 203 -10.97 0.50 8.56
CA LEU A 203 -11.10 0.72 10.01
C LEU A 203 -10.47 2.04 10.48
N THR A 204 -9.46 2.56 9.76
CA THR A 204 -8.79 3.81 10.13
C THR A 204 -9.64 5.02 9.77
N LEU A 205 -10.37 4.99 8.65
CA LEU A 205 -11.17 6.11 8.17
C LEU A 205 -12.13 6.70 9.23
N PRO A 206 -12.95 5.92 9.97
CA PRO A 206 -13.83 6.49 10.99
C PRO A 206 -13.09 6.99 12.24
N GLN A 207 -11.80 6.69 12.42
CA GLN A 207 -11.02 7.03 13.61
C GLN A 207 -10.26 8.36 13.51
N THR A 208 -10.17 8.96 12.30
CA THR A 208 -9.49 10.25 12.09
C THR A 208 -10.18 11.08 11.02
N ARG A 209 -10.09 12.41 11.12
CA ARG A 209 -10.62 13.34 10.10
C ARG A 209 -9.59 13.76 9.05
N ASN A 210 -8.37 13.23 9.15
CA ASN A 210 -7.23 13.68 8.36
C ASN A 210 -6.96 12.81 7.12
N ILE A 211 -7.75 11.77 6.87
CA ILE A 211 -7.68 11.05 5.58
C ILE A 211 -8.42 11.86 4.52
N ARG A 212 -7.72 12.25 3.46
CA ARG A 212 -8.27 13.01 2.32
C ARG A 212 -8.73 12.13 1.17
N ALA A 213 -8.15 10.95 1.04
CA ALA A 213 -8.47 9.97 0.02
C ALA A 213 -7.89 8.61 0.40
N ILE A 214 -8.44 7.53 -0.15
CA ILE A 214 -7.87 6.19 -0.03
C ILE A 214 -7.53 5.64 -1.42
N VAL A 215 -6.32 5.11 -1.55
CA VAL A 215 -5.81 4.40 -2.72
C VAL A 215 -5.53 2.97 -2.29
N ALA A 216 -6.29 1.99 -2.77
CA ALA A 216 -6.16 0.61 -2.31
C ALA A 216 -5.73 -0.32 -3.45
N TYR A 217 -4.58 -0.97 -3.31
CA TYR A 217 -4.12 -2.02 -4.21
C TYR A 217 -4.57 -3.38 -3.68
N GLU A 218 -5.38 -4.08 -4.47
CA GLU A 218 -5.85 -5.44 -4.19
C GLU A 218 -6.36 -5.61 -2.75
N PRO A 219 -7.25 -4.73 -2.25
CA PRO A 219 -7.66 -4.78 -0.85
C PRO A 219 -8.34 -6.12 -0.55
N GLY A 220 -8.07 -6.62 0.66
CA GLY A 220 -8.77 -7.78 1.18
C GLY A 220 -9.01 -7.63 2.67
N THR A 221 -10.08 -8.26 3.14
CA THR A 221 -10.67 -8.27 4.48
C THR A 221 -11.46 -7.00 4.85
N ASN A 222 -12.48 -7.20 5.69
CA ASN A 222 -13.19 -6.15 6.42
C ASN A 222 -13.87 -5.08 5.55
N VAL A 223 -14.42 -5.47 4.38
CA VAL A 223 -15.15 -4.54 3.50
C VAL A 223 -16.50 -4.18 4.13
N PRO A 224 -16.75 -2.90 4.48
CA PRO A 224 -17.94 -2.54 5.26
C PRO A 224 -19.18 -2.40 4.37
N PHE A 225 -20.26 -3.12 4.68
CA PHE A 225 -21.58 -2.93 4.07
C PHE A 225 -22.59 -2.50 5.15
N PRO A 226 -23.63 -1.73 4.82
CA PRO A 226 -24.72 -1.51 5.75
C PRO A 226 -25.35 -2.84 6.20
N GLU A 227 -25.79 -2.90 7.45
CA GLU A 227 -26.55 -4.03 7.98
C GLU A 227 -27.69 -4.45 7.02
N GLY A 228 -27.74 -5.75 6.72
CA GLY A 228 -28.73 -6.34 5.81
C GLY A 228 -28.43 -6.17 4.32
N GLN A 229 -27.34 -5.48 3.94
CA GLN A 229 -27.01 -5.18 2.55
C GLN A 229 -25.70 -5.83 2.07
N MET A 230 -25.04 -6.64 2.90
CA MET A 230 -23.84 -7.37 2.48
C MET A 230 -24.17 -8.43 1.41
N PRO A 231 -23.54 -8.38 0.23
CA PRO A 231 -23.76 -9.36 -0.83
C PRO A 231 -23.14 -10.72 -0.47
N GLU A 232 -23.56 -11.78 -1.16
CA GLU A 232 -23.09 -13.15 -0.91
C GLU A 232 -21.56 -13.29 -1.01
N GLU A 233 -20.91 -12.61 -1.95
CA GLU A 233 -19.46 -12.62 -2.09
C GLU A 233 -18.72 -12.14 -0.83
N GLY A 234 -19.35 -11.23 -0.06
CA GLY A 234 -18.80 -10.76 1.21
C GLY A 234 -18.94 -11.77 2.34
N LYS A 235 -19.93 -12.67 2.27
CA LYS A 235 -20.24 -13.69 3.28
C LYS A 235 -19.41 -14.96 3.14
N VAL A 236 -18.86 -15.22 1.96
CA VAL A 236 -18.09 -16.46 1.74
C VAL A 236 -16.81 -16.44 2.59
N LEU A 237 -16.55 -17.54 3.28
CA LEU A 237 -15.33 -17.71 4.06
C LEU A 237 -14.13 -17.84 3.13
N THR A 238 -13.10 -17.05 3.43
CA THR A 238 -11.77 -17.16 2.84
C THR A 238 -11.03 -18.40 3.36
N LEU A 239 -9.89 -18.73 2.75
CA LEU A 239 -8.91 -19.71 3.22
C LEU A 239 -8.43 -19.39 4.65
N SER A 240 -8.49 -18.12 5.05
CA SER A 240 -8.22 -17.67 6.43
C SER A 240 -9.41 -17.86 7.39
N LYS A 241 -10.50 -18.51 6.94
CA LYS A 241 -11.72 -18.78 7.70
C LYS A 241 -12.42 -17.52 8.24
N LYS A 242 -12.29 -16.41 7.51
CA LYS A 242 -12.97 -15.14 7.79
C LYS A 242 -13.82 -14.72 6.60
N THR A 243 -14.90 -14.02 6.85
CA THR A 243 -15.67 -13.33 5.81
C THR A 243 -14.84 -12.19 5.22
N GLU A 244 -15.10 -11.88 3.95
CA GLU A 244 -14.43 -10.78 3.27
C GLU A 244 -15.08 -9.43 3.60
N GLY A 245 -16.41 -9.43 3.72
CA GLY A 245 -17.21 -8.30 4.17
C GLY A 245 -17.57 -8.34 5.65
N VAL A 246 -17.98 -7.19 6.17
CA VAL A 246 -18.54 -7.00 7.51
C VAL A 246 -19.77 -6.09 7.40
N GLU A 247 -20.74 -6.30 8.28
CA GLU A 247 -21.90 -5.42 8.39
C GLU A 247 -21.62 -4.32 9.43
N VAL A 248 -21.92 -3.08 9.07
CA VAL A 248 -21.71 -1.89 9.90
C VAL A 248 -22.97 -1.03 9.94
N PRO A 249 -23.15 -0.18 10.96
CA PRO A 249 -24.22 0.81 10.97
C PRO A 249 -24.17 1.71 9.74
N MET A 250 -25.32 2.12 9.21
CA MET A 250 -25.40 2.98 8.02
C MET A 250 -24.59 4.28 8.17
N GLU A 251 -24.55 4.87 9.36
CA GLU A 251 -23.75 6.08 9.63
C GLU A 251 -22.24 5.86 9.44
N GLU A 252 -21.74 4.68 9.77
CA GLU A 252 -20.35 4.30 9.56
C GLU A 252 -20.08 4.06 8.07
N PHE A 253 -20.97 3.36 7.39
CA PHE A 253 -20.88 3.15 5.93
C PHE A 253 -20.87 4.49 5.15
N LEU A 254 -21.70 5.46 5.57
CA LEU A 254 -21.75 6.78 4.94
C LEU A 254 -20.51 7.65 5.22
N GLN A 255 -19.56 7.22 6.06
CA GLN A 255 -18.27 7.93 6.15
C GLN A 255 -17.46 7.77 4.86
N PHE A 256 -17.58 6.63 4.18
CA PHE A 256 -16.83 6.33 2.95
C PHE A 256 -17.29 7.14 1.74
N THR A 257 -18.47 7.79 1.81
CA THR A 257 -18.93 8.70 0.74
C THR A 257 -18.29 10.08 0.80
N LYS A 258 -17.59 10.41 1.90
CA LYS A 258 -17.08 11.76 2.17
C LYS A 258 -15.72 12.05 1.57
N ILE A 259 -15.05 11.04 1.03
CA ILE A 259 -13.72 11.15 0.43
C ILE A 259 -13.65 10.35 -0.88
N PRO A 260 -12.80 10.75 -1.83
CA PRO A 260 -12.54 9.96 -3.02
C PRO A 260 -11.76 8.67 -2.66
N ILE A 261 -12.15 7.56 -3.27
CA ILE A 261 -11.51 6.25 -3.11
C ILE A 261 -11.22 5.66 -4.49
N ILE A 262 -9.99 5.18 -4.72
CA ILE A 262 -9.64 4.40 -5.90
C ILE A 262 -9.06 3.05 -5.48
N ILE A 263 -9.52 2.00 -6.15
CA ILE A 263 -9.12 0.61 -5.90
C ILE A 263 -8.55 0.02 -7.17
N TYR A 264 -7.42 -0.69 -7.07
CA TYR A 264 -6.75 -1.33 -8.20
C TYR A 264 -6.71 -2.84 -8.02
N TYR A 265 -7.05 -3.59 -9.06
CA TYR A 265 -6.75 -5.02 -9.20
C TYR A 265 -5.92 -5.25 -10.47
N GLY A 266 -4.89 -6.07 -10.35
CA GLY A 266 -4.04 -6.53 -11.44
C GLY A 266 -4.68 -7.61 -12.30
N ASP A 267 -3.85 -8.40 -12.94
CA ASP A 267 -4.22 -9.38 -13.97
C ASP A 267 -4.20 -10.81 -13.40
N ASN A 268 -4.39 -11.79 -14.28
CA ASN A 268 -4.35 -13.23 -14.00
C ASN A 268 -5.35 -13.67 -12.93
N LEU A 269 -6.50 -12.99 -12.87
CA LEU A 269 -7.66 -13.37 -12.07
C LEU A 269 -8.38 -14.55 -12.77
N PRO A 270 -8.42 -15.76 -12.17
CA PRO A 270 -9.02 -16.91 -12.83
C PRO A 270 -10.54 -16.80 -12.88
N GLU A 271 -11.15 -17.40 -13.91
CA GLU A 271 -12.60 -17.44 -14.11
C GLU A 271 -13.29 -18.48 -13.21
N THR A 272 -12.57 -19.54 -12.82
CA THR A 272 -13.07 -20.66 -12.02
C THR A 272 -12.39 -20.75 -10.65
N ASP A 273 -13.03 -21.44 -9.71
CA ASP A 273 -12.56 -21.61 -8.33
C ASP A 273 -11.67 -22.85 -8.12
N GLU A 274 -11.17 -23.46 -9.20
CA GLU A 274 -10.27 -24.61 -9.15
C GLU A 274 -9.01 -24.36 -8.30
N ARG A 275 -8.59 -23.08 -8.22
CA ARG A 275 -7.48 -22.60 -7.40
C ARG A 275 -7.97 -21.51 -6.45
N PRO A 276 -8.54 -21.86 -5.29
CA PRO A 276 -9.13 -20.90 -4.36
C PRO A 276 -8.17 -19.77 -3.93
N GLU A 277 -6.87 -20.07 -3.84
CA GLU A 277 -5.83 -19.11 -3.48
C GLU A 277 -5.67 -17.97 -4.49
N LEU A 278 -6.00 -18.20 -5.77
CA LEU A 278 -6.11 -17.16 -6.79
C LEU A 278 -7.53 -16.61 -6.91
N TYR A 279 -8.54 -17.49 -6.90
CA TYR A 279 -9.93 -17.11 -7.17
C TYR A 279 -10.54 -16.17 -6.12
N GLU A 280 -10.02 -16.18 -4.89
CA GLU A 280 -10.37 -15.14 -3.90
C GLU A 280 -10.16 -13.72 -4.43
N TRP A 281 -9.15 -13.48 -5.28
CA TRP A 281 -8.92 -12.16 -5.88
C TRP A 281 -10.00 -11.81 -6.91
N THR A 282 -10.47 -12.78 -7.69
CA THR A 282 -11.62 -12.60 -8.60
C THR A 282 -12.87 -12.23 -7.80
N ARG A 283 -13.14 -12.94 -6.70
CA ARG A 283 -14.28 -12.62 -5.80
C ARG A 283 -14.14 -11.23 -5.18
N ARG A 284 -12.94 -10.85 -4.75
CA ARG A 284 -12.65 -9.52 -4.20
C ARG A 284 -12.89 -8.41 -5.20
N LEU A 285 -12.45 -8.56 -6.45
CA LEU A 285 -12.76 -7.59 -7.51
C LEU A 285 -14.28 -7.40 -7.67
N HIS A 286 -15.04 -8.49 -7.72
CA HIS A 286 -16.51 -8.42 -7.80
C HIS A 286 -17.14 -7.76 -6.56
N LEU A 287 -16.67 -8.11 -5.37
CA LEU A 287 -17.14 -7.52 -4.11
C LEU A 287 -16.89 -6.01 -4.08
N MET A 288 -15.68 -5.56 -4.45
CA MET A 288 -15.33 -4.15 -4.45
C MET A 288 -16.12 -3.36 -5.49
N ARG A 289 -16.46 -3.95 -6.65
CA ARG A 289 -17.35 -3.32 -7.63
C ARG A 289 -18.76 -3.10 -7.06
N LYS A 290 -19.31 -4.08 -6.35
CA LYS A 290 -20.61 -3.95 -5.66
C LYS A 290 -20.55 -2.90 -4.55
N TRP A 291 -19.48 -2.91 -3.76
CA TRP A 291 -19.25 -1.94 -2.70
C TRP A 291 -19.16 -0.50 -3.22
N ALA A 292 -18.37 -0.28 -4.28
CA ALA A 292 -18.24 1.01 -4.94
C ALA A 292 -19.56 1.49 -5.53
N ALA A 293 -20.31 0.61 -6.21
CA ALA A 293 -21.63 0.94 -6.74
C ALA A 293 -22.58 1.42 -5.63
N LEU A 294 -22.64 0.68 -4.52
CA LEU A 294 -23.49 1.05 -3.37
C LEU A 294 -23.07 2.39 -2.75
N LEU A 295 -21.78 2.64 -2.57
CA LEU A 295 -21.31 3.94 -2.06
C LEU A 295 -21.65 5.08 -3.01
N ASN A 296 -21.49 4.87 -4.32
CA ASN A 296 -21.80 5.88 -5.33
C ASN A 296 -23.31 6.16 -5.43
N GLU A 297 -24.17 5.17 -5.22
CA GLU A 297 -25.63 5.36 -5.06
C GLU A 297 -25.96 6.27 -3.86
N HIS A 298 -25.13 6.25 -2.82
CA HIS A 298 -25.21 7.12 -1.66
C HIS A 298 -24.41 8.43 -1.79
N GLY A 299 -23.97 8.79 -3.00
CA GLY A 299 -23.27 10.05 -3.29
C GLY A 299 -21.77 10.02 -3.01
N GLY A 300 -21.17 8.84 -2.86
CA GLY A 300 -19.72 8.66 -2.78
C GLY A 300 -19.00 8.83 -4.13
N ASP A 301 -17.66 8.79 -4.05
CA ASP A 301 -16.75 8.88 -5.21
C ASP A 301 -15.75 7.73 -5.15
N VAL A 302 -16.22 6.54 -5.50
CA VAL A 302 -15.45 5.30 -5.45
C VAL A 302 -15.25 4.74 -6.86
N THR A 303 -13.99 4.54 -7.23
CA THR A 303 -13.60 3.95 -8.52
C THR A 303 -12.88 2.62 -8.31
N VAL A 304 -13.25 1.59 -9.06
CA VAL A 304 -12.56 0.29 -9.08
C VAL A 304 -11.98 0.07 -10.47
N ILE A 305 -10.66 -0.02 -10.55
CA ILE A 305 -9.89 -0.25 -11.77
C ILE A 305 -9.38 -1.68 -11.77
N HIS A 306 -9.74 -2.44 -12.79
CA HIS A 306 -9.06 -3.67 -13.16
C HIS A 306 -8.03 -3.30 -14.23
N LEU A 307 -6.74 -3.36 -13.90
CA LEU A 307 -5.64 -2.80 -14.70
C LEU A 307 -5.64 -3.23 -16.18
N PRO A 308 -5.97 -4.48 -16.54
CA PRO A 308 -6.08 -4.89 -17.94
C PRO A 308 -7.11 -4.08 -18.75
N GLU A 309 -8.18 -3.58 -18.12
CA GLU A 309 -9.25 -2.78 -18.76
C GLU A 309 -8.76 -1.39 -19.18
N ILE A 310 -7.67 -0.90 -18.58
CA ILE A 310 -7.00 0.36 -18.94
C ILE A 310 -5.68 0.13 -19.70
N GLY A 311 -5.45 -1.09 -20.18
CA GLY A 311 -4.30 -1.45 -21.02
C GLY A 311 -3.05 -1.90 -20.28
N LEU A 312 -3.06 -1.96 -18.93
CA LEU A 312 -1.94 -2.43 -18.12
C LEU A 312 -2.12 -3.92 -17.84
N LYS A 313 -1.39 -4.77 -18.57
CA LYS A 313 -1.53 -6.24 -18.53
C LYS A 313 -0.38 -6.92 -17.80
N GLY A 314 -0.67 -8.08 -17.21
CA GLY A 314 0.27 -8.95 -16.53
C GLY A 314 0.63 -8.53 -15.10
N ASN A 315 -0.07 -7.53 -14.54
CA ASN A 315 0.20 -7.09 -13.17
C ASN A 315 -0.12 -8.19 -12.14
N THR A 316 0.76 -8.32 -11.15
CA THR A 316 0.62 -9.26 -10.04
C THR A 316 -0.25 -8.67 -8.94
N HIS A 317 -0.27 -9.32 -7.77
CA HIS A 317 -0.79 -8.75 -6.53
C HIS A 317 -0.01 -7.52 -6.02
N PHE A 318 1.15 -7.20 -6.60
CA PHE A 318 1.98 -6.06 -6.22
C PHE A 318 2.22 -5.08 -7.40
N PRO A 319 1.18 -4.42 -7.95
CA PRO A 319 1.32 -3.54 -9.12
C PRO A 319 2.34 -2.39 -8.95
N PHE A 320 2.59 -1.98 -7.72
CA PHE A 320 3.52 -0.91 -7.35
C PHE A 320 5.01 -1.34 -7.34
N SER A 321 5.31 -2.64 -7.43
CA SER A 321 6.67 -3.17 -7.58
C SER A 321 6.90 -4.02 -8.83
N ASP A 322 5.83 -4.30 -9.59
CA ASP A 322 5.89 -4.92 -10.91
C ASP A 322 6.78 -4.16 -11.91
N LEU A 323 7.13 -4.81 -13.02
CA LEU A 323 8.01 -4.26 -14.07
C LEU A 323 7.46 -2.96 -14.69
N ASN A 324 6.15 -2.82 -14.77
CA ASN A 324 5.43 -1.63 -15.24
C ASN A 324 4.97 -0.70 -14.10
N ASN A 325 5.57 -0.77 -12.90
CA ASN A 325 5.12 0.02 -11.75
C ASN A 325 5.14 1.55 -11.97
N VAL A 326 5.98 2.06 -12.87
CA VAL A 326 5.97 3.50 -13.24
C VAL A 326 4.67 3.87 -13.95
N GLU A 327 4.14 3.00 -14.82
CA GLU A 327 2.85 3.22 -15.51
C GLU A 327 1.67 3.18 -14.53
N VAL A 328 1.73 2.27 -13.54
CA VAL A 328 0.78 2.22 -12.43
C VAL A 328 0.85 3.50 -11.60
N ALA A 329 2.05 4.00 -11.31
CA ALA A 329 2.26 5.27 -10.61
C ALA A 329 1.75 6.47 -11.42
N ASP A 330 1.91 6.47 -12.75
CA ASP A 330 1.38 7.51 -13.65
C ASP A 330 -0.14 7.57 -13.62
N HIS A 331 -0.81 6.42 -13.63
CA HIS A 331 -2.25 6.38 -13.46
C HIS A 331 -2.67 6.97 -12.11
N LEU A 332 -1.98 6.60 -11.03
CA LEU A 332 -2.27 7.16 -9.71
C LEU A 332 -2.03 8.67 -9.67
N SER A 333 -0.94 9.18 -10.26
CA SER A 333 -0.65 10.62 -10.31
C SER A 333 -1.73 11.40 -11.05
N ARG A 334 -2.26 10.87 -12.16
CA ARG A 334 -3.40 11.51 -12.86
C ARG A 334 -4.63 11.57 -11.98
N TRP A 335 -4.98 10.47 -11.31
CA TRP A 335 -6.12 10.45 -10.41
C TRP A 335 -5.95 11.42 -9.22
N LEU A 336 -4.77 11.47 -8.61
CA LEU A 336 -4.48 12.44 -7.53
C LEU A 336 -4.67 13.89 -8.02
N HIS A 337 -4.20 14.19 -9.24
CA HIS A 337 -4.38 15.51 -9.85
C HIS A 337 -5.85 15.84 -10.11
N GLU A 338 -6.62 14.92 -10.69
CA GLU A 338 -8.06 15.08 -10.95
C GLU A 338 -8.87 15.32 -9.66
N LYS A 339 -8.42 14.77 -8.54
CA LYS A 339 -9.04 14.97 -7.22
C LYS A 339 -8.50 16.18 -6.45
N GLY A 340 -7.56 16.95 -7.02
CA GLY A 340 -6.95 18.11 -6.37
C GLY A 340 -6.12 17.75 -5.14
N LEU A 341 -5.44 16.59 -5.19
CA LEU A 341 -4.65 16.02 -4.10
C LEU A 341 -3.14 16.14 -4.33
N ASP A 342 -2.72 16.82 -5.39
CA ASP A 342 -1.31 17.03 -5.75
C ASP A 342 -0.89 18.51 -5.68
#